data_AF-A0A931LUG7-F1
#
_entry.id   AF-A0A931LUG7-F1
#
_cell.length_a   1.000
_cell.length_b   1.000
_cell.length_c   1.000
_cell.angle_alpha   90.00
_cell.angle_beta   90.00
_cell.angle_gamma   90.00
#
_symmetry.space_group_name_H-M   'P 1'
#
loop_
_entity.id
_entity.type
_entity.pdbx_description
1 polymer ?
#
loop_
_entity_poly.entity_id
_entity_poly.type
_entity_poly.pdbx_seq_one_letter_code
_entity_poly.pdbx_strand_id
1 'polypeptide(L)'
;MGSTTLTYLDPAEVTAWLPEGAAQPRVEIAGRLCILAAKIRRAFPLAHPEEYLSIQNDAGKEIGLLRSLDGIEPATRATLEEELDRRYFSPRISRIDGLEQQAGLWRFRVQTQRGPCEFFVRNWRDSAHEMGSGRWQIVAVDGQKYDIENLEKFDERSQGLLDQVF
;
A
#
# COMPACT_ATOMS: atom_id res chain seq x y z
N MET A 1 -28.01 14.76 11.69
CA MET A 1 -27.22 14.31 10.53
C MET A 1 -26.27 15.43 10.16
N GLY A 2 -24.99 15.32 10.53
CA GLY A 2 -24.01 16.38 10.27
C GLY A 2 -23.62 16.39 8.79
N SER A 3 -23.80 17.52 8.12
CA SER A 3 -23.29 17.75 6.78
C SER A 3 -21.75 17.76 6.84
N THR A 4 -21.10 16.70 6.34
CA THR A 4 -19.64 16.70 6.16
C THR A 4 -19.35 17.53 4.91
N THR A 5 -19.02 18.81 5.09
CA THR A 5 -18.52 19.65 4.01
C THR A 5 -17.13 19.18 3.62
N LEU A 6 -17.02 18.55 2.45
CA LEU A 6 -15.73 18.13 1.88
C LEU A 6 -14.84 19.36 1.70
N THR A 7 -13.69 19.37 2.37
CA THR A 7 -12.71 20.47 2.28
C THR A 7 -11.46 19.98 1.60
N TYR A 8 -11.14 20.55 0.43
CA TYR A 8 -9.84 20.31 -0.20
C TYR A 8 -8.74 21.09 0.52
N LEU A 9 -7.61 20.43 0.74
CA LEU A 9 -6.42 21.03 1.32
C LEU A 9 -5.48 21.49 0.21
N ASP A 10 -4.86 22.65 0.39
CA ASP A 10 -3.74 23.08 -0.45
C ASP A 10 -2.49 22.29 -0.04
N PRO A 11 -1.81 21.60 -0.97
CA PRO A 11 -0.53 20.94 -0.73
C PRO A 11 0.50 21.80 0.00
N ALA A 12 0.55 23.11 -0.29
CA ALA A 12 1.51 24.03 0.32
C ALA A 12 1.20 24.36 1.79
N GLU A 13 -0.02 24.08 2.25
CA GLU A 13 -0.44 24.30 3.64
C GLU A 13 -0.24 23.08 4.54
N VAL A 14 0.17 21.94 3.97
CA VAL A 14 0.28 20.67 4.70
C VAL A 14 1.73 20.39 5.04
N THR A 15 2.00 20.18 6.33
CA THR A 15 3.28 19.70 6.83
C THR A 15 3.06 18.41 7.61
N ALA A 16 3.87 17.38 7.36
CA ALA A 16 3.79 16.11 8.06
C ALA A 16 5.15 15.63 8.51
N TRP A 17 5.19 15.02 9.70
CA TRP A 17 6.39 14.39 10.24
C TRP A 17 6.00 13.26 11.18
N LEU A 18 6.86 12.25 11.30
CA LEU A 18 6.69 11.16 12.25
C LEU A 18 7.56 11.43 13.49
N PRO A 19 6.96 11.73 14.66
CA PRO A 19 7.73 11.85 15.89
C PRO A 19 8.40 10.53 16.27
N GLU A 20 9.56 10.59 16.92
CA GLU A 20 10.26 9.39 17.40
C GLU A 20 9.37 8.57 18.34
N GLY A 21 9.29 7.26 18.09
CA GLY A 21 8.44 6.33 18.84
C GLY A 21 6.93 6.43 18.56
N ALA A 22 6.48 7.35 17.71
CA ALA A 22 5.08 7.44 17.34
C ALA A 22 4.71 6.41 16.26
N ALA A 23 3.52 5.84 16.39
CA ALA A 23 2.97 4.94 15.39
C ALA A 23 2.22 5.68 14.27
N GLN A 24 1.93 6.96 14.39
CA GLN A 24 1.21 7.75 13.38
C GLN A 24 1.86 9.12 13.24
N PRO A 25 1.84 9.73 12.05
CA PRO A 25 2.45 11.01 11.81
C PRO A 25 1.62 12.09 12.50
N ARG A 26 2.28 13.23 12.73
CA ARG A 26 1.59 14.48 12.92
C ARG A 26 1.36 15.13 11.57
N VAL A 27 0.21 15.76 11.42
CA VAL A 27 -0.11 16.56 10.23
C VAL A 27 -0.57 17.92 10.70
N GLU A 28 0.18 18.94 10.33
CA GLU A 28 -0.20 20.34 10.51
C GLU A 28 -0.82 20.88 9.22
N ILE A 29 -1.93 21.60 9.38
CA ILE A 29 -2.55 22.38 8.32
C ILE A 29 -2.37 23.85 8.72
N ALA A 30 -1.58 24.58 7.94
CA ALA A 30 -1.11 25.93 8.25
C ALA A 30 -2.26 26.84 8.69
N GLY A 31 -2.10 27.49 9.86
CA GLY A 31 -3.08 28.44 10.40
C GLY A 31 -4.43 27.82 10.82
N ARG A 32 -4.60 26.50 10.75
CA ARG A 32 -5.87 25.81 11.05
C ARG A 32 -5.77 24.90 12.26
N LEU A 33 -4.95 23.86 12.19
CA LEU A 33 -4.84 22.86 13.26
C LEU A 33 -3.62 21.95 13.09
N CYS A 34 -3.29 21.22 14.16
CA CYS A 34 -2.35 20.11 14.14
C CYS A 34 -3.03 18.82 14.61
N ILE A 35 -3.00 17.79 13.77
CA ILE A 35 -3.49 16.45 14.06
C ILE A 35 -2.34 15.66 14.66
N LEU A 36 -2.48 15.25 15.92
CA LEU A 36 -1.38 14.62 16.67
C LEU A 36 -1.11 13.16 16.28
N ALA A 37 -2.11 12.50 15.71
CA ALA A 37 -2.07 11.11 15.26
C ALA A 37 -2.96 10.99 14.01
N ALA A 38 -2.40 11.38 12.86
CA ALA A 38 -3.14 11.44 11.61
C ALA A 38 -3.18 10.07 10.93
N LYS A 39 -4.27 9.81 10.20
CA LYS A 39 -4.43 8.66 9.31
C LYS A 39 -4.59 9.19 7.89
N ILE A 40 -3.80 8.64 6.96
CA ILE A 40 -3.88 8.98 5.54
C ILE A 40 -4.54 7.82 4.80
N ARG A 41 -5.58 8.11 3.99
CA ARG A 41 -6.33 7.09 3.24
C ARG A 41 -6.58 7.52 1.81
N ARG A 42 -6.42 6.60 0.87
CA ARG A 42 -6.92 6.74 -0.50
C ARG A 42 -8.45 6.62 -0.47
N ALA A 43 -9.16 7.64 -0.97
CA ALA A 43 -10.62 7.61 -1.09
C ALA A 43 -11.06 6.66 -2.20
N PHE A 44 -10.30 6.59 -3.29
CA PHE A 44 -10.58 5.74 -4.45
C PHE A 44 -9.37 4.86 -4.82
N PRO A 45 -8.95 3.93 -3.95
CA PRO A 45 -7.68 3.20 -4.08
C PRO A 45 -7.52 2.39 -5.37
N LEU A 46 -8.63 2.01 -6.03
CA LEU A 46 -8.61 1.24 -7.28
C LEU A 46 -8.67 2.13 -8.53
N ALA A 47 -9.55 3.13 -8.54
CA ALA A 47 -9.76 3.99 -9.70
C ALA A 47 -8.73 5.12 -9.79
N HIS A 48 -8.33 5.66 -8.64
CA HIS A 48 -7.41 6.79 -8.52
C HIS A 48 -6.38 6.52 -7.41
N PRO A 49 -5.42 5.60 -7.63
CA PRO A 49 -4.51 5.15 -6.58
C PRO A 49 -3.63 6.28 -6.00
N GLU A 50 -3.31 7.28 -6.81
CA GLU A 50 -2.43 8.40 -6.42
C GLU A 50 -3.20 9.71 -6.17
N GLU A 51 -4.54 9.68 -6.22
CA GLU A 51 -5.37 10.86 -6.02
C GLU A 51 -6.40 10.68 -4.89
N TYR A 52 -6.92 11.80 -4.41
CA TYR A 52 -7.95 11.90 -3.38
C TYR A 52 -7.53 11.23 -2.06
N LEU A 53 -6.54 11.84 -1.41
CA LEU A 53 -5.97 11.38 -0.14
C LEU A 53 -6.67 12.08 1.04
N SER A 54 -7.46 11.31 1.79
CA SER A 54 -8.17 11.75 2.99
C SER A 54 -7.21 11.82 4.17
N ILE A 55 -7.12 13.00 4.79
CA ILE A 55 -6.42 13.22 6.06
C ILE A 55 -7.45 13.18 7.17
N GLN A 56 -7.28 12.21 8.07
CA GLN A 56 -8.22 11.94 9.17
C GLN A 56 -7.51 12.04 10.51
N ASN A 57 -8.27 12.36 11.55
CA ASN A 57 -7.79 12.22 12.93
C ASN A 57 -7.80 10.74 13.40
N ASP A 58 -7.39 10.54 14.64
CA ASP A 58 -7.37 9.23 15.32
C ASP A 58 -8.77 8.57 15.39
N ALA A 59 -9.83 9.36 15.54
CA ALA A 59 -11.21 8.91 15.51
C ALA A 59 -11.72 8.55 14.09
N GLY A 60 -10.92 8.76 13.04
CA GLY A 60 -11.31 8.51 11.65
C GLY A 60 -12.21 9.60 11.05
N LYS A 61 -12.36 10.74 11.73
CA LYS A 61 -13.06 11.90 11.18
C LYS A 61 -12.15 12.57 10.15
N GLU A 62 -12.66 12.72 8.93
CA GLU A 62 -11.97 13.48 7.89
C GLU A 62 -11.86 14.95 8.26
N ILE A 63 -10.65 15.48 8.11
CA ILE A 63 -10.32 16.88 8.31
C ILE A 63 -10.22 17.60 6.95
N GLY A 64 -9.72 16.90 5.94
CA GLY A 64 -9.69 17.40 4.57
C GLY A 64 -9.14 16.36 3.59
N LEU A 65 -9.17 16.73 2.32
CA LEU A 65 -8.81 15.89 1.19
C LEU A 65 -7.71 16.57 0.35
N LEU A 66 -6.59 15.89 0.14
CA LEU A 66 -5.59 16.29 -0.85
C LEU A 66 -5.96 15.69 -2.21
N ARG A 67 -5.84 16.48 -3.29
CA ARG A 67 -6.05 15.95 -4.66
C ARG A 67 -4.96 14.95 -5.03
N SER A 68 -3.71 15.30 -4.80
CA SER A 68 -2.53 14.43 -4.96
C SER A 68 -1.45 14.92 -3.99
N LEU A 69 -0.27 14.30 -4.00
CA LEU A 69 0.91 14.78 -3.27
C LEU A 69 1.71 15.82 -4.08
N ASP A 70 1.21 16.28 -5.22
CA ASP A 70 1.91 17.26 -6.04
C ASP A 70 1.88 18.63 -5.38
N GLY A 71 3.02 19.31 -5.34
CA GLY A 71 3.17 20.58 -4.62
C GLY A 71 3.42 20.44 -3.11
N ILE A 72 3.45 19.22 -2.56
CA ILE A 72 3.90 18.98 -1.18
C ILE A 72 5.43 19.02 -1.09
N GLU A 73 5.93 19.62 -0.02
CA GLU A 73 7.36 19.68 0.32
C GLU A 73 7.96 18.26 0.49
N PRO A 74 9.19 17.99 0.01
CA PRO A 74 9.77 16.65 -0.03
C PRO A 74 9.73 15.85 1.28
N ALA A 75 10.06 16.44 2.43
CA ALA A 75 10.05 15.72 3.71
C ALA A 75 8.62 15.35 4.15
N THR A 76 7.68 16.26 3.93
CA THR A 76 6.25 15.99 4.15
C THR A 76 5.73 14.90 3.22
N ARG A 77 6.07 14.96 1.93
CA ARG A 77 5.69 13.95 0.94
C ARG A 77 6.18 12.58 1.35
N ALA A 78 7.46 12.45 1.71
CA ALA A 78 8.04 11.18 2.15
C ALA A 78 7.28 10.60 3.35
N THR A 79 6.95 11.42 4.34
CA THR A 79 6.18 10.99 5.52
C THR A 79 4.78 10.48 5.13
N LEU A 80 4.08 11.19 4.24
CA LEU A 80 2.74 10.79 3.79
C LEU A 80 2.77 9.51 2.94
N GLU A 81 3.78 9.38 2.07
CA GLU A 81 4.02 8.18 1.26
C GLU A 81 4.34 6.98 2.15
N GLU A 82 5.21 7.11 3.16
CA GLU A 82 5.51 6.04 4.12
C GLU A 82 4.26 5.56 4.87
N GLU A 83 3.37 6.48 5.22
CA GLU A 83 2.12 6.16 5.92
C GLU A 83 1.10 5.47 5.03
N LEU A 84 0.96 5.93 3.79
CA LEU A 84 0.18 5.24 2.77
C LEU A 84 0.76 3.86 2.51
N ASP A 85 2.07 3.74 2.35
CA ASP A 85 2.77 2.49 2.14
C ASP A 85 2.53 1.55 3.30
N ARG A 86 2.66 1.99 4.55
CA ARG A 86 2.38 1.15 5.72
C ARG A 86 0.93 0.67 5.76
N ARG A 87 -0.02 1.50 5.30
CA ARG A 87 -1.45 1.17 5.35
C ARG A 87 -1.90 0.27 4.21
N TYR A 88 -1.39 0.52 3.02
CA TYR A 88 -1.75 -0.16 1.78
C TYR A 88 -0.70 -1.17 1.34
N PHE A 89 0.28 -1.47 2.22
CA PHE A 89 1.43 -2.32 1.93
C PHE A 89 0.99 -3.66 1.38
N SER A 90 1.32 -3.90 0.12
CA SER A 90 1.43 -5.24 -0.42
C SER A 90 2.93 -5.48 -0.64
N PRO A 91 3.58 -6.44 0.04
CA PRO A 91 4.98 -6.75 -0.22
C PRO A 91 5.15 -7.05 -1.70
N ARG A 92 6.12 -6.38 -2.32
CA ARG A 92 6.42 -6.51 -3.73
C ARG A 92 7.42 -7.62 -3.89
N ILE A 93 7.01 -8.69 -4.55
CA ILE A 93 7.85 -9.82 -4.85
C ILE A 93 8.83 -9.38 -5.94
N SER A 94 10.13 -9.50 -5.66
CA SER A 94 11.21 -9.25 -6.63
C SER A 94 11.80 -10.54 -7.19
N ARG A 95 11.64 -11.67 -6.49
CA ARG A 95 12.12 -12.99 -6.91
C ARG A 95 11.34 -14.09 -6.21
N ILE A 96 11.14 -15.23 -6.89
CA ILE A 96 10.58 -16.44 -6.30
C ILE A 96 11.74 -17.43 -6.11
N ASP A 97 12.10 -17.69 -4.85
CA ASP A 97 13.19 -18.60 -4.51
C ASP A 97 12.72 -20.08 -4.54
N GLY A 98 11.44 -20.32 -4.26
CA GLY A 98 10.84 -21.64 -4.31
C GLY A 98 9.31 -21.61 -4.28
N LEU A 99 8.72 -22.60 -4.95
CA LEU A 99 7.28 -22.84 -4.97
C LEU A 99 7.03 -24.34 -4.83
N GLU A 100 6.24 -24.73 -3.85
CA GLU A 100 5.96 -26.15 -3.58
C GLU A 100 4.57 -26.34 -3.00
N GLN A 101 3.96 -27.49 -3.29
CA GLN A 101 2.64 -27.82 -2.79
C GLN A 101 2.75 -28.59 -1.46
N GLN A 102 2.10 -28.08 -0.41
CA GLN A 102 2.07 -28.69 0.91
C GLN A 102 0.64 -28.69 1.45
N ALA A 103 0.11 -29.89 1.76
CA ALA A 103 -1.24 -30.07 2.31
C ALA A 103 -2.36 -29.35 1.50
N GLY A 104 -2.26 -29.36 0.18
CA GLY A 104 -3.22 -28.71 -0.72
C GLY A 104 -3.09 -27.18 -0.82
N LEU A 105 -2.05 -26.59 -0.22
CA LEU A 105 -1.69 -25.18 -0.34
C LEU A 105 -0.40 -25.03 -1.15
N TRP A 106 -0.25 -23.89 -1.82
CA TRP A 106 1.01 -23.50 -2.45
C TRP A 106 1.83 -22.65 -1.49
N ARG A 107 3.04 -23.10 -1.18
CA ARG A 107 4.00 -22.43 -0.31
C ARG A 107 4.97 -21.63 -1.16
N PHE A 108 4.87 -20.31 -1.07
CA PHE A 108 5.74 -19.36 -1.76
C PHE A 108 6.90 -18.97 -0.85
N ARG A 109 8.14 -19.18 -1.31
CA ARG A 109 9.34 -18.60 -0.71
C ARG A 109 9.88 -17.53 -1.64
N VAL A 110 9.90 -16.28 -1.20
CA VAL A 110 10.15 -15.14 -2.08
C VAL A 110 11.08 -14.10 -1.45
N GLN A 111 11.67 -13.28 -2.32
CA GLN A 111 12.31 -12.03 -1.92
C GLN A 111 11.35 -10.87 -2.14
N THR A 112 11.32 -9.95 -1.17
CA THR A 112 10.57 -8.70 -1.27
C THR A 112 11.47 -7.50 -1.04
N GLN A 113 10.95 -6.29 -1.23
CA GLN A 113 11.66 -5.05 -0.89
C GLN A 113 12.03 -4.95 0.61
N ARG A 114 11.45 -5.79 1.48
CA ARG A 114 11.78 -5.86 2.93
C ARG A 114 12.56 -7.12 3.31
N GLY A 115 13.06 -7.87 2.34
CA GLY A 115 13.80 -9.11 2.54
C GLY A 115 12.98 -10.38 2.29
N PRO A 116 13.52 -11.54 2.68
CA PRO A 116 12.90 -12.84 2.42
C PRO A 116 11.62 -13.03 3.23
N CYS A 117 10.59 -13.61 2.63
CA CYS A 117 9.40 -14.05 3.35
C CYS A 117 8.81 -15.34 2.75
N GLU A 118 7.98 -16.00 3.54
CA GLU A 118 7.23 -17.19 3.14
C GLU A 118 5.74 -16.97 3.39
N PHE A 119 4.90 -17.35 2.44
CA PHE A 119 3.44 -17.30 2.59
C PHE A 119 2.76 -18.45 1.85
N PHE A 120 1.50 -18.70 2.22
CA PHE A 120 0.70 -19.78 1.66
C PHE A 120 -0.45 -19.23 0.85
N VAL A 121 -0.71 -19.83 -0.31
CA VAL A 121 -1.84 -19.52 -1.18
C VAL A 121 -2.74 -20.74 -1.26
N ARG A 122 -4.04 -20.54 -1.07
CA ARG A 122 -5.05 -21.57 -1.34
C ARG A 122 -5.63 -21.30 -2.71
N ASN A 123 -5.75 -22.33 -3.54
CA ASN A 123 -6.33 -22.26 -4.89
C ASN A 123 -5.85 -21.04 -5.70
N TRP A 124 -4.78 -21.21 -6.48
CA TRP A 124 -4.16 -20.12 -7.24
C TRP A 124 -5.17 -19.26 -8.01
N ARG A 125 -6.12 -19.87 -8.71
CA ARG A 125 -7.09 -19.16 -9.57
C ARG A 125 -8.02 -18.21 -8.81
N ASP A 126 -8.32 -18.50 -7.55
CA ASP A 126 -9.17 -17.63 -6.72
C ASP A 126 -8.36 -16.55 -5.99
N SER A 127 -7.06 -16.79 -5.80
CA SER A 127 -6.21 -15.97 -4.94
C SER A 127 -5.27 -15.05 -5.72
N ALA A 128 -4.99 -15.34 -6.98
CA ALA A 128 -4.08 -14.57 -7.82
C ALA A 128 -4.83 -13.92 -8.99
N HIS A 129 -4.67 -12.60 -9.12
CA HIS A 129 -5.36 -11.78 -10.10
C HIS A 129 -4.36 -11.01 -10.94
N GLU A 130 -4.45 -11.14 -12.27
CA GLU A 130 -3.69 -10.31 -13.19
C GLU A 130 -4.35 -8.92 -13.29
N MET A 131 -3.56 -7.89 -13.04
CA MET A 131 -3.98 -6.48 -13.07
C MET A 131 -3.62 -5.79 -14.40
N GLY A 132 -3.11 -6.56 -15.38
CA GLY A 132 -2.63 -6.09 -16.69
C GLY A 132 -1.14 -5.73 -16.70
N SER A 133 -0.54 -5.71 -17.90
CA SER A 133 0.89 -5.41 -18.12
C SER A 133 1.86 -6.31 -17.33
N GLY A 134 1.50 -7.58 -17.12
CA GLY A 134 2.31 -8.54 -16.34
C GLY A 134 2.29 -8.28 -14.83
N ARG A 135 1.42 -7.40 -14.33
CA ARG A 135 1.25 -7.15 -12.89
C ARG A 135 0.29 -8.18 -12.29
N TRP A 136 0.67 -8.77 -11.16
CA TRP A 136 -0.17 -9.71 -10.41
C TRP A 136 -0.38 -9.25 -8.98
N GLN A 137 -1.57 -9.50 -8.43
CA GLN A 137 -1.86 -9.42 -7.00
C GLN A 137 -2.22 -10.80 -6.48
N ILE A 138 -1.51 -11.27 -5.46
CA ILE A 138 -1.66 -12.58 -4.84
C ILE A 138 -2.16 -12.39 -3.41
N VAL A 139 -3.24 -13.07 -3.05
CA VAL A 139 -3.81 -13.06 -1.70
C VAL A 139 -3.41 -14.34 -0.97
N ALA A 140 -2.66 -14.18 0.11
CA ALA A 140 -2.28 -15.29 0.98
C ALA A 140 -3.45 -15.75 1.86
N VAL A 141 -3.32 -16.93 2.46
CA VAL A 141 -4.36 -17.55 3.32
C VAL A 141 -4.71 -16.69 4.54
N ASP A 142 -3.77 -15.89 5.04
CA ASP A 142 -3.97 -14.93 6.14
C ASP A 142 -4.61 -13.61 5.69
N GLY A 143 -4.90 -13.46 4.40
CA GLY A 143 -5.45 -12.25 3.79
C GLY A 143 -4.41 -11.20 3.40
N GLN A 144 -3.12 -11.42 3.66
CA GLN A 144 -2.06 -10.53 3.21
C GLN A 144 -1.97 -10.55 1.69
N LYS A 145 -1.90 -9.36 1.10
CA LYS A 145 -1.73 -9.18 -0.34
C LYS A 145 -0.27 -9.03 -0.68
N TYR A 146 0.18 -9.68 -1.75
CA TYR A 146 1.51 -9.55 -2.33
C TYR A 146 1.38 -9.12 -3.79
N ASP A 147 2.28 -8.28 -4.25
CA ASP A 147 2.25 -7.76 -5.62
C ASP A 147 3.48 -8.24 -6.41
N ILE A 148 3.28 -8.64 -7.67
CA ILE A 148 4.34 -8.76 -8.68
C ILE A 148 4.13 -7.58 -9.63
N GLU A 149 5.06 -6.64 -9.70
CA GLU A 149 4.88 -5.44 -10.53
C GLU A 149 4.97 -5.74 -12.03
N ASN A 150 5.85 -6.65 -12.44
CA ASN A 150 5.99 -7.11 -13.81
C ASN A 150 6.66 -8.50 -13.82
N LEU A 151 5.88 -9.52 -14.18
CA LEU A 151 6.32 -10.91 -14.26
C LEU A 151 7.41 -11.13 -15.31
N GLU A 152 7.38 -10.41 -16.43
CA GLU A 152 8.38 -10.53 -17.51
C GLU A 152 9.77 -10.06 -17.08
N LYS A 153 9.86 -9.23 -16.04
CA LYS A 153 11.13 -8.76 -15.46
C LYS A 153 11.75 -9.75 -14.47
N PHE A 154 11.03 -10.80 -14.09
CA PHE A 154 11.59 -11.84 -13.23
C PHE A 154 12.63 -12.66 -13.98
N ASP A 155 13.57 -13.25 -13.25
CA ASP A 155 14.50 -14.22 -13.84
C ASP A 155 13.76 -15.49 -14.31
N GLU A 156 14.35 -16.21 -15.27
CA GLU A 156 13.75 -17.42 -15.88
C GLU A 156 13.34 -18.48 -14.84
N ARG A 157 14.11 -18.63 -13.75
CA ARG A 157 13.77 -19.57 -12.69
C ARG A 157 12.52 -19.13 -11.95
N SER A 158 12.41 -17.85 -11.58
CA SER A 158 11.21 -17.32 -10.94
C SER A 158 9.97 -17.47 -11.83
N GLN A 159 10.09 -17.21 -13.14
CA GLN A 159 9.00 -17.40 -14.11
C GLN A 159 8.58 -18.89 -14.19
N GLY A 160 9.55 -19.80 -14.37
CA GLY A 160 9.27 -21.23 -14.46
C GLY A 160 8.75 -21.86 -13.15
N LEU A 161 9.03 -21.25 -12.00
CA LEU A 161 8.37 -21.62 -10.75
C LEU A 161 6.89 -21.24 -10.79
N LEU A 162 6.56 -20.02 -11.22
CA LEU A 162 5.18 -19.55 -11.29
C LEU A 162 4.35 -20.29 -12.35
N ASP A 163 4.97 -20.78 -13.43
CA ASP A 163 4.31 -21.62 -14.44
C ASP A 163 3.66 -22.89 -13.85
N GLN A 164 4.10 -23.36 -12.68
CA GLN A 164 3.56 -24.54 -12.02
C GLN A 164 2.16 -24.35 -11.42
N VAL A 165 1.72 -23.09 -11.26
CA VAL A 165 0.42 -22.78 -10.64
C VAL A 165 -0.68 -22.43 -11.65
N PHE A 166 -0.34 -22.22 -12.93
CA PHE A 166 -1.28 -21.94 -14.01
C PHE A 166 -2.01 -23.22 -14.49
#